data_AF-T2AZN2-F1
#
_entry.id   AF-T2AZN2-F1
#
_cell.length_a   1.000
_cell.length_b   1.000
_cell.length_c   1.000
_cell.angle_alpha   90.00
_cell.angle_beta   90.00
_cell.angle_gamma   90.00
#
_symmetry.space_group_name_H-M   'P 1'
#
loop_
_entity.id
_entity.type
_entity.pdbx_description
1 polymer ?
#
loop_
_entity_poly.entity_id
_entity_poly.type
_entity_poly.pdbx_seq_one_letter_code
_entity_poly.pdbx_strand_id
1 'polypeptide(L)'
;SPVWDTLLSMFAITDCGARLSQSEPLQQALRWVLSKEVTTIGDWKVRAPDASPGGWAFERENVAFPDIDDTAVALIILAHLREENPNDTRFDGPIERATAWVLAMQSDNGGWGAFDKNNDRDLLTKIPFCDFGEALDPPSVDVTAHVLEAFGLLGYDRFHPAMQRALAYVLSEQETTGSWYGSWG
;
A
#
# COMPACT_ATOMS: atom_id res chain seq x y z
N SER A 1 11.64 4.28 -8.68
CA SER A 1 11.38 3.75 -7.33
C SER A 1 11.97 4.59 -6.18
N PRO A 2 12.15 5.92 -6.22
CA PRO A 2 12.79 6.61 -5.08
C PRO A 2 12.01 6.47 -3.75
N VAL A 3 10.68 6.42 -3.78
CA VAL A 3 9.88 6.22 -2.55
C VAL A 3 9.98 4.76 -2.10
N TRP A 4 9.61 3.83 -2.99
CA TRP A 4 9.77 2.39 -2.81
C TRP A 4 11.14 1.96 -2.26
N ASP A 5 12.23 2.35 -2.92
CA ASP A 5 13.59 1.98 -2.53
C ASP A 5 13.95 2.56 -1.15
N THR A 6 13.47 3.75 -0.83
CA THR A 6 13.69 4.36 0.49
C THR A 6 12.93 3.59 1.57
N LEU A 7 11.68 3.23 1.32
CA LEU A 7 10.85 2.46 2.26
C LEU A 7 11.44 1.08 2.54
N LEU A 8 11.80 0.32 1.49
CA LEU A 8 12.45 -0.98 1.63
C LEU A 8 13.83 -0.89 2.30
N SER A 9 14.60 0.17 2.01
CA SER A 9 15.88 0.39 2.69
C SER A 9 15.69 0.70 4.17
N MET A 10 14.66 1.50 4.53
CA MET A 10 14.30 1.74 5.92
C MET A 10 13.92 0.44 6.61
N PHE A 11 13.10 -0.40 5.96
CA PHE A 11 12.69 -1.72 6.46
C PHE A 11 13.90 -2.59 6.79
N ALA A 12 14.79 -2.78 5.81
CA ALA A 12 15.97 -3.62 5.98
C ALA A 12 16.89 -3.11 7.09
N ILE A 13 17.05 -1.79 7.23
CA ILE A 13 17.92 -1.18 8.24
C ILE A 13 17.30 -1.32 9.65
N THR A 14 15.99 -1.15 9.79
CA THR A 14 15.29 -1.35 11.08
C THR A 14 15.31 -2.82 11.49
N ASP A 15 15.13 -3.76 10.55
CA ASP A 15 15.24 -5.20 10.80
C ASP A 15 16.65 -5.62 11.24
N CYS A 16 17.68 -4.91 10.76
CA CYS A 16 19.06 -5.07 11.24
C CYS A 16 19.30 -4.47 12.64
N GLY A 17 18.27 -3.94 13.30
CA GLY A 17 18.30 -3.42 14.66
C GLY A 17 18.66 -1.94 14.78
N ALA A 18 18.73 -1.20 13.67
CA ALA A 18 18.97 0.25 13.74
C ALA A 18 17.74 0.96 14.30
N ARG A 19 17.97 1.83 15.29
CA ARG A 19 16.91 2.60 15.96
C ARG A 19 16.84 4.02 15.43
N LEU A 20 15.63 4.57 15.33
CA LEU A 20 15.41 5.95 14.88
C LEU A 20 16.21 6.97 15.70
N SER A 21 16.31 6.77 17.02
CA SER A 21 17.05 7.66 17.93
C SER A 21 18.58 7.64 17.74
N GLN A 22 19.12 6.63 17.05
CA GLN A 22 20.56 6.38 16.94
C GLN A 22 21.09 6.50 15.50
N SER A 23 20.20 6.60 14.50
CA SER A 23 20.57 6.61 13.09
C SER A 23 20.14 7.90 12.40
N GLU A 24 21.10 8.82 12.18
CA GLU A 24 20.85 10.04 11.43
C GLU A 24 20.32 9.77 10.01
N PRO A 25 20.85 8.79 9.23
CA PRO A 25 20.28 8.45 7.93
C PRO A 25 18.81 8.02 8.01
N LEU A 26 18.43 7.23 9.02
CA LEU A 26 17.04 6.80 9.22
C LEU A 26 16.13 7.98 9.58
N GLN A 27 16.60 8.93 10.38
CA GLN A 27 15.85 10.15 10.69
C GLN A 27 15.68 11.04 9.46
N GLN A 28 16.70 11.13 8.59
CA GLN A 28 16.62 11.85 7.32
C GLN A 28 15.61 11.18 6.39
N ALA A 29 15.67 9.86 6.25
CA ALA A 29 14.73 9.08 5.46
C ALA A 29 13.29 9.25 5.95
N LEU A 30 13.03 9.15 7.26
CA LEU A 30 11.70 9.38 7.85
C LEU A 30 11.17 10.78 7.54
N ARG A 31 12.00 11.83 7.70
CA ARG A 31 11.58 13.20 7.35
C ARG A 31 11.20 13.30 5.88
N TRP A 32 11.98 12.65 5.01
CA TRP A 32 11.72 12.66 3.58
C TRP A 32 10.44 11.89 3.23
N VAL A 33 10.26 10.66 3.73
CA VAL A 33 9.05 9.85 3.53
C VAL A 33 7.80 10.61 3.98
N LEU A 34 7.81 11.23 5.16
CA LEU A 34 6.67 12.02 5.63
C LEU A 34 6.37 13.24 4.75
N SER A 35 7.40 13.83 4.13
CA SER A 35 7.21 14.91 3.14
C SER A 35 6.65 14.42 1.79
N LYS A 36 6.60 13.10 1.57
CA LYS A 36 6.11 12.46 0.35
C LYS A 36 4.69 11.92 0.46
N GLU A 37 4.04 12.11 1.60
CA GLU A 37 2.62 11.83 1.72
C GLU A 37 1.82 12.69 0.73
N VAL A 38 1.01 12.02 -0.08
CA VAL A 38 0.07 12.63 -1.01
C VAL A 38 -1.22 12.96 -0.27
N THR A 39 -1.45 14.25 -0.05
CA THR A 39 -2.67 14.78 0.58
C THR A 39 -3.59 15.50 -0.41
N THR A 40 -3.41 15.24 -1.70
CA THR A 40 -4.21 15.79 -2.80
C THR A 40 -5.00 14.71 -3.52
N ILE A 41 -6.06 15.12 -4.23
CA ILE A 41 -6.93 14.21 -4.97
C ILE A 41 -6.24 13.76 -6.27
N GLY A 42 -6.31 12.46 -6.57
CA GLY A 42 -5.90 11.85 -7.84
C GLY A 42 -7.06 11.17 -8.57
N ASP A 43 -6.77 10.43 -9.64
CA ASP A 43 -7.78 9.79 -10.50
C ASP A 43 -8.61 8.71 -9.77
N TRP A 44 -8.01 8.06 -8.75
CA TRP A 44 -8.66 7.11 -7.85
C TRP A 44 -10.00 7.61 -7.27
N LYS A 45 -10.16 8.94 -7.17
CA LYS A 45 -11.37 9.58 -6.67
C LYS A 45 -12.61 9.27 -7.52
N VAL A 46 -12.44 8.97 -8.80
CA VAL A 46 -13.53 8.55 -9.69
C VAL A 46 -14.15 7.24 -9.19
N ARG A 47 -13.33 6.30 -8.72
CA ARG A 47 -13.78 5.01 -8.19
C ARG A 47 -14.11 5.06 -6.71
N ALA A 48 -13.44 5.92 -5.94
CA ALA A 48 -13.64 6.09 -4.50
C ALA A 48 -14.04 7.55 -4.14
N PRO A 49 -15.26 8.01 -4.51
CA PRO A 49 -15.67 9.41 -4.39
C PRO A 49 -15.69 9.94 -2.96
N ASP A 50 -15.91 9.07 -1.97
CA ASP A 50 -15.96 9.46 -0.55
C ASP A 50 -14.60 9.37 0.17
N ALA A 51 -13.57 8.81 -0.50
CA ALA A 51 -12.27 8.62 0.13
C ALA A 51 -11.50 9.95 0.27
N SER A 52 -10.93 10.19 1.44
CA SER A 52 -9.99 11.30 1.68
C SER A 52 -8.60 10.92 1.17
N PRO A 53 -7.80 11.87 0.68
CA PRO A 53 -6.45 11.58 0.21
C PRO A 53 -5.53 11.20 1.38
N GLY A 54 -4.67 10.20 1.12
CA GLY A 54 -3.62 9.77 2.02
C GLY A 54 -2.90 8.57 1.42
N GLY A 55 -1.69 8.77 0.89
CA GLY A 55 -0.94 7.69 0.26
C GLY A 55 0.46 8.11 -0.14
N TRP A 56 1.20 7.19 -0.72
CA TRP A 56 2.52 7.41 -1.31
C TRP A 56 2.49 6.96 -2.76
N ALA A 57 3.32 7.59 -3.58
CA ALA A 57 3.52 7.18 -4.96
C ALA A 57 4.94 6.63 -5.11
N PHE A 58 5.11 5.69 -6.05
CA PHE A 58 6.41 5.14 -6.42
C PHE A 58 7.50 6.19 -6.77
N GLU A 59 7.13 7.25 -7.52
CA GLU A 59 8.06 8.30 -7.91
C GLU A 59 8.14 9.48 -6.94
N ARG A 60 9.15 10.33 -7.16
CA ARG A 60 9.46 11.46 -6.29
C ARG A 60 8.34 12.51 -6.21
N GLU A 61 7.65 12.78 -7.32
CA GLU A 61 6.63 13.83 -7.43
C GLU A 61 5.48 13.34 -8.34
N ASN A 62 4.74 12.33 -7.88
CA ASN A 62 3.60 11.79 -8.62
C ASN A 62 2.31 11.85 -7.78
N VAL A 63 1.93 13.07 -7.40
CA VAL A 63 0.80 13.33 -6.50
C VAL A 63 -0.57 12.95 -7.08
N ALA A 64 -0.65 12.70 -8.38
CA ALA A 64 -1.89 12.30 -9.06
C ALA A 64 -2.13 10.79 -9.00
N PHE A 65 -1.07 9.99 -8.84
CA PHE A 65 -1.12 8.53 -8.87
C PHE A 65 -0.38 7.92 -7.67
N PRO A 66 -0.84 8.18 -6.43
CA PRO A 66 -0.42 7.35 -5.30
C PRO A 66 -0.88 5.90 -5.56
N ASP A 67 -0.06 4.94 -5.16
CA ASP A 67 -0.33 3.52 -5.31
C ASP A 67 -0.46 2.84 -3.94
N ILE A 68 -1.23 1.75 -3.92
CA ILE A 68 -1.58 1.01 -2.71
C ILE A 68 -0.36 0.30 -2.14
N ASP A 69 0.58 -0.12 -2.99
CA ASP A 69 1.70 -0.93 -2.57
C ASP A 69 2.74 -0.10 -1.81
N ASP A 70 3.22 1.00 -2.39
CA ASP A 70 4.07 1.99 -1.72
C ASP A 70 3.39 2.53 -0.44
N THR A 71 2.07 2.74 -0.48
CA THR A 71 1.31 3.18 0.70
C THR A 71 1.28 2.11 1.80
N ALA A 72 1.12 0.84 1.46
CA ALA A 72 1.14 -0.26 2.42
C ALA A 72 2.52 -0.40 3.06
N VAL A 73 3.59 -0.37 2.28
CA VAL A 73 4.96 -0.42 2.82
C VAL A 73 5.27 0.82 3.67
N ALA A 74 4.79 2.00 3.30
CA ALA A 74 4.87 3.19 4.15
C ALA A 74 4.16 2.98 5.49
N LEU A 75 2.96 2.40 5.50
CA LEU A 75 2.23 2.08 6.72
C LEU A 75 2.98 1.07 7.59
N ILE A 76 3.57 0.03 7.01
CA ILE A 76 4.40 -0.96 7.73
C ILE A 76 5.54 -0.25 8.48
N ILE A 77 6.31 0.59 7.77
CA ILE A 77 7.44 1.32 8.35
C ILE A 77 6.99 2.30 9.43
N LEU A 78 5.94 3.08 9.16
CA LEU A 78 5.45 4.07 10.12
C LEU A 78 4.87 3.39 11.37
N ALA A 79 4.18 2.26 11.22
CA ALA A 79 3.66 1.47 12.34
C ALA A 79 4.80 0.95 13.23
N HIS A 80 5.83 0.36 12.62
CA HIS A 80 7.02 -0.14 13.32
C HIS A 80 7.74 0.99 14.07
N LEU A 81 8.04 2.10 13.38
CA LEU A 81 8.71 3.25 14.01
C LEU A 81 7.87 3.90 15.12
N ARG A 82 6.55 3.94 14.98
CA ARG A 82 5.65 4.43 16.04
C ARG A 82 5.71 3.54 17.28
N GLU A 83 5.72 2.23 17.12
CA GLU A 83 5.83 1.28 18.24
C GLU A 83 7.14 1.49 19.03
N GLU A 84 8.26 1.71 18.32
CA GLU A 84 9.55 2.00 18.95
C GLU A 84 9.63 3.39 19.60
N ASN A 85 8.76 4.33 19.19
CA ASN A 85 8.79 5.73 19.59
C ASN A 85 7.39 6.22 20.02
N PRO A 86 6.79 5.64 21.09
CA PRO A 86 5.36 5.83 21.42
C PRO A 86 4.97 7.26 21.84
N ASN A 87 5.95 8.13 22.13
CA ASN A 87 5.72 9.52 22.48
C ASN A 87 5.89 10.49 21.29
N ASP A 88 6.29 10.00 20.12
CA ASP A 88 6.45 10.83 18.92
C ASP A 88 5.15 10.83 18.11
N THR A 89 4.42 11.94 18.17
CA THR A 89 3.07 12.07 17.58
C THR A 89 3.11 12.31 16.06
N ARG A 90 4.29 12.37 15.44
CA ARG A 90 4.42 12.66 14.00
C ARG A 90 3.89 11.55 13.10
N PHE A 91 3.69 10.34 13.64
CA PHE A 91 3.23 9.17 12.90
C PHE A 91 1.70 9.11 12.76
N ASP A 92 0.96 9.63 13.75
CA ASP A 92 -0.47 9.34 13.90
C ASP A 92 -1.31 9.86 12.73
N GLY A 93 -1.11 11.13 12.36
CA GLY A 93 -1.87 11.76 11.27
C GLY A 93 -1.68 11.07 9.91
N PRO A 94 -0.43 10.86 9.44
CA PRO A 94 -0.16 10.13 8.21
C PRO A 94 -0.70 8.70 8.21
N ILE A 95 -0.52 7.96 9.32
CA ILE A 95 -1.06 6.60 9.46
C ILE A 95 -2.58 6.61 9.35
N GLU A 96 -3.27 7.51 10.05
CA GLU A 96 -4.74 7.60 10.04
C GLU A 96 -5.27 7.86 8.63
N ARG A 97 -4.70 8.86 7.93
CA ARG A 97 -5.14 9.22 6.57
C ARG A 97 -4.89 8.10 5.57
N ALA A 98 -3.69 7.52 5.58
CA ALA A 98 -3.35 6.46 4.65
C ALA A 98 -4.13 5.17 4.92
N THR A 99 -4.36 4.83 6.19
CA THR A 99 -5.22 3.68 6.54
C THR A 99 -6.65 3.88 6.02
N ALA A 100 -7.22 5.08 6.19
CA ALA A 100 -8.55 5.40 5.70
C ALA A 100 -8.63 5.35 4.17
N TRP A 101 -7.60 5.83 3.47
CA TRP A 101 -7.52 5.78 2.01
C TRP A 101 -7.42 4.33 1.52
N VAL A 102 -6.48 3.52 2.04
CA VAL A 102 -6.32 2.10 1.65
C VAL A 102 -7.61 1.31 1.90
N LEU A 103 -8.28 1.51 3.04
CA LEU A 103 -9.57 0.85 3.33
C LEU A 103 -10.64 1.19 2.28
N ALA A 104 -10.71 2.45 1.84
CA ALA A 104 -11.69 2.89 0.85
C ALA A 104 -11.39 2.42 -0.57
N MET A 105 -10.15 2.00 -0.83
CA MET A 105 -9.62 1.50 -2.09
C MET A 105 -9.70 -0.03 -2.23
N GLN A 106 -10.28 -0.75 -1.26
CA GLN A 106 -10.49 -2.19 -1.41
C GLN A 106 -11.49 -2.49 -2.52
N SER A 107 -11.17 -3.47 -3.37
CA SER A 107 -12.05 -3.95 -4.44
C SER A 107 -13.13 -4.91 -3.92
N ASP A 108 -14.17 -5.12 -4.72
CA ASP A 108 -15.36 -5.90 -4.36
C ASP A 108 -15.02 -7.38 -4.12
N ASN A 109 -13.99 -7.90 -4.80
CA ASN A 109 -13.48 -9.27 -4.60
C ASN A 109 -12.65 -9.45 -3.32
N GLY A 110 -12.35 -8.35 -2.60
CA GLY A 110 -11.59 -8.36 -1.35
C GLY A 110 -10.11 -8.03 -1.48
N GLY A 111 -9.54 -8.02 -2.68
CA GLY A 111 -8.15 -7.63 -2.90
C GLY A 111 -7.97 -6.14 -3.18
N TRP A 112 -6.72 -5.75 -3.41
CA TRP A 112 -6.34 -4.42 -3.89
C TRP A 112 -5.54 -4.52 -5.19
N GLY A 113 -5.85 -3.62 -6.13
CA GLY A 113 -4.99 -3.30 -7.27
C GLY A 113 -3.95 -2.25 -6.89
N ALA A 114 -3.10 -1.87 -7.82
CA ALA A 114 -2.02 -0.92 -7.57
C ALA A 114 -2.54 0.51 -7.39
N PHE A 115 -3.46 1.00 -8.23
CA PHE A 115 -3.88 2.41 -8.26
C PHE A 115 -5.38 2.60 -8.06
N ASP A 116 -6.20 1.69 -8.59
CA ASP A 116 -7.66 1.85 -8.65
C ASP A 116 -8.38 0.63 -8.09
N LYS A 117 -9.51 0.89 -7.40
CA LYS A 117 -10.42 -0.19 -7.03
C LYS A 117 -11.33 -0.58 -8.19
N ASN A 118 -11.62 -1.88 -8.31
CA ASN A 118 -12.53 -2.45 -9.30
C ASN A 118 -12.16 -2.07 -10.76
N ASN A 119 -10.86 -2.02 -11.06
CA ASN A 119 -10.35 -1.85 -12.42
C ASN A 119 -10.08 -3.21 -13.07
N ASP A 120 -11.14 -4.02 -13.19
CA ASP A 120 -11.08 -5.46 -13.48
C ASP A 120 -12.02 -5.90 -14.62
N ARG A 121 -12.43 -4.96 -15.48
CA ARG A 121 -13.38 -5.23 -16.57
C ARG A 121 -12.70 -5.88 -17.77
N ASP A 122 -12.50 -7.20 -17.73
CA ASP A 122 -11.76 -7.97 -18.75
C ASP A 122 -12.27 -7.78 -20.19
N LEU A 123 -13.55 -7.44 -20.40
CA LEU A 123 -14.05 -7.13 -21.75
C LEU A 123 -13.25 -6.02 -22.44
N LEU A 124 -12.70 -5.07 -21.67
CA LEU A 124 -11.88 -3.98 -22.20
C LEU A 124 -10.53 -4.46 -22.75
N THR A 125 -10.02 -5.62 -22.30
CA THR A 125 -8.76 -6.19 -22.80
C THR A 125 -8.91 -6.80 -24.20
N LYS A 126 -10.14 -6.95 -24.71
CA LYS A 126 -10.42 -7.62 -26.00
C LYS A 126 -10.46 -6.68 -27.21
N ILE A 127 -10.27 -5.37 -27.01
CA ILE A 127 -10.25 -4.41 -28.12
C ILE A 127 -8.89 -4.43 -28.84
N PRO A 128 -8.82 -4.15 -30.16
CA PRO A 128 -7.57 -4.21 -30.92
C PRO A 128 -6.46 -3.28 -30.42
N PHE A 129 -6.80 -2.25 -29.62
CA PHE A 129 -5.82 -1.33 -29.03
C PHE A 129 -5.03 -1.93 -27.86
N CYS A 130 -5.56 -2.96 -27.20
CA CYS A 130 -4.93 -3.61 -26.05
C CYS A 130 -4.12 -4.83 -26.51
N ASP A 131 -3.18 -4.63 -27.44
CA ASP A 131 -2.33 -5.67 -28.00
C ASP A 131 -0.96 -5.80 -27.30
N PHE A 132 -0.70 -4.95 -26.30
CA PHE A 132 0.52 -4.94 -25.52
C PHE A 132 0.28 -4.57 -24.04
N GLY A 133 0.80 -5.38 -23.13
CA GLY A 133 0.76 -5.13 -21.67
C GLY A 133 -0.61 -5.37 -21.02
N GLU A 134 -0.69 -5.07 -19.73
CA GLU A 134 -1.94 -5.08 -18.97
C GLU A 134 -2.63 -3.71 -19.08
N ALA A 135 -3.85 -3.70 -19.62
CA ALA A 135 -4.64 -2.48 -19.79
C ALA A 135 -5.54 -2.17 -18.58
N LEU A 136 -5.54 -3.06 -17.59
CA LEU A 136 -6.36 -3.03 -16.39
C LEU A 136 -5.46 -3.05 -15.16
N ASP A 137 -6.06 -2.75 -14.02
CA ASP A 137 -5.42 -2.82 -12.71
C ASP A 137 -6.27 -3.72 -11.79
N PRO A 138 -6.39 -5.03 -12.12
CA PRO A 138 -7.11 -5.95 -11.27
C PRO A 138 -6.34 -6.15 -9.96
N PRO A 139 -7.04 -6.49 -8.87
CA PRO A 139 -6.36 -6.87 -7.64
C PRO A 139 -5.32 -7.97 -7.84
N SER A 140 -4.25 -7.92 -7.04
CA SER A 140 -3.17 -8.92 -7.04
C SER A 140 -2.82 -9.35 -5.62
N VAL A 141 -2.24 -10.55 -5.50
CA VAL A 141 -1.95 -11.16 -4.19
C VAL A 141 -0.82 -10.44 -3.47
N ASP A 142 0.23 -10.04 -4.18
CA ASP A 142 1.38 -9.30 -3.65
C ASP A 142 0.95 -7.98 -3.00
N VAL A 143 0.22 -7.12 -3.72
CA VAL A 143 -0.31 -5.85 -3.18
C VAL A 143 -1.24 -6.10 -1.99
N THR A 144 -2.12 -7.10 -2.10
CA THR A 144 -3.04 -7.46 -1.01
C THR A 144 -2.29 -7.96 0.23
N ALA A 145 -1.18 -8.68 0.05
CA ALA A 145 -0.35 -9.19 1.13
C ALA A 145 0.34 -8.06 1.91
N HIS A 146 0.91 -7.06 1.23
CA HIS A 146 1.48 -5.88 1.90
C HIS A 146 0.42 -5.09 2.68
N VAL A 147 -0.80 -4.96 2.15
CA VAL A 147 -1.91 -4.33 2.88
C VAL A 147 -2.29 -5.13 4.13
N LEU A 148 -2.37 -6.47 4.03
CA LEU A 148 -2.63 -7.35 5.18
C LEU A 148 -1.56 -7.20 6.26
N GLU A 149 -0.28 -7.13 5.88
CA GLU A 149 0.83 -6.92 6.80
C GLU A 149 0.73 -5.55 7.49
N ALA A 150 0.53 -4.48 6.73
CA ALA A 150 0.35 -3.12 7.24
C ALA A 150 -0.79 -3.06 8.26
N PHE A 151 -1.95 -3.61 7.92
CA PHE A 151 -3.12 -3.62 8.80
C PHE A 151 -2.90 -4.49 10.05
N GLY A 152 -2.22 -5.62 9.92
CA GLY A 152 -1.84 -6.46 11.06
C GLY A 152 -0.98 -5.69 12.08
N LEU A 153 0.04 -4.96 11.62
CA LEU A 153 0.90 -4.11 12.47
C LEU A 153 0.15 -2.94 13.10
N LEU A 154 -0.90 -2.45 12.43
CA LEU A 154 -1.78 -1.40 12.95
C LEU A 154 -2.85 -1.93 13.93
N GLY A 155 -2.89 -3.24 14.18
CA GLY A 155 -3.79 -3.88 15.14
C GLY A 155 -5.15 -4.29 14.58
N TYR A 156 -5.32 -4.30 13.26
CA TYR A 156 -6.52 -4.87 12.63
C TYR A 156 -6.44 -6.39 12.71
N ASP A 157 -7.42 -7.00 13.39
CA ASP A 157 -7.48 -8.44 13.53
C ASP A 157 -8.13 -9.11 12.32
N ARG A 158 -8.03 -10.45 12.30
CA ARG A 158 -8.66 -11.30 11.27
C ARG A 158 -10.19 -11.27 11.25
N PHE A 159 -10.84 -10.59 12.18
CA PHE A 159 -12.29 -10.44 12.25
C PHE A 159 -12.75 -9.10 11.68
N HIS A 160 -11.84 -8.15 11.45
CA HIS A 160 -12.16 -6.94 10.72
C HIS A 160 -12.68 -7.28 9.30
N PRO A 161 -13.81 -6.71 8.84
CA PRO A 161 -14.43 -7.09 7.57
C PRO A 161 -13.50 -6.98 6.35
N ALA A 162 -12.64 -5.95 6.31
CA ALA A 162 -11.67 -5.80 5.23
C ALA A 162 -10.62 -6.91 5.23
N MET A 163 -10.12 -7.29 6.42
CA MET A 163 -9.14 -8.37 6.60
C MET A 163 -9.73 -9.73 6.21
N GLN A 164 -10.98 -10.00 6.58
CA GLN A 164 -11.66 -11.25 6.22
C GLN A 164 -11.79 -11.43 4.70
N ARG A 165 -12.21 -10.38 4.00
CA ARG A 165 -12.32 -10.41 2.53
C ARG A 165 -10.95 -10.55 1.86
N ALA A 166 -9.96 -9.84 2.36
CA ALA A 166 -8.59 -9.90 1.86
C ALA A 166 -7.97 -11.30 2.03
N LEU A 167 -8.13 -11.91 3.21
CA LEU A 167 -7.68 -13.28 3.45
C LEU A 167 -8.41 -14.29 2.56
N ALA A 168 -9.73 -14.11 2.37
CA ALA A 168 -10.51 -14.96 1.46
C ALA A 168 -10.01 -14.84 0.01
N TYR A 169 -9.72 -13.62 -0.44
CA TYR A 169 -9.13 -13.35 -1.75
C TYR A 169 -7.76 -14.02 -1.92
N VAL A 170 -6.81 -13.79 -0.99
CA VAL A 170 -5.48 -14.42 -1.07
C VAL A 170 -5.59 -15.94 -1.11
N LEU A 171 -6.48 -16.54 -0.30
CA LEU A 171 -6.69 -17.99 -0.32
C LEU A 171 -7.35 -18.50 -1.61
N SER A 172 -8.20 -17.70 -2.27
CA SER A 172 -8.81 -18.09 -3.54
C SER A 172 -7.84 -18.03 -4.71
N GLU A 173 -6.82 -17.17 -4.64
CA GLU A 173 -5.79 -17.02 -5.66
C GLU A 173 -4.60 -18.00 -5.50
N GLN A 174 -4.65 -18.91 -4.51
CA GLN A 174 -3.58 -19.90 -4.33
C GLN A 174 -3.62 -20.96 -5.44
N GLU A 175 -2.47 -21.18 -6.08
CA GLU A 175 -2.32 -22.21 -7.10
C GLU A 175 -2.37 -23.62 -6.49
N THR A 176 -2.67 -24.62 -7.31
CA THR A 176 -2.72 -26.03 -6.85
C THR A 176 -1.41 -26.56 -6.26
N THR A 177 -0.29 -25.93 -6.60
CA THR A 177 1.06 -26.20 -6.06
C THR A 177 1.32 -25.54 -4.70
N GLY A 178 0.41 -24.69 -4.23
CA GLY A 178 0.54 -23.90 -3.01
C GLY A 178 1.22 -22.54 -3.20
N SER A 179 1.67 -22.22 -4.42
CA SER A 179 2.25 -20.91 -4.79
C SER A 179 1.18 -19.84 -4.98
N TRP A 180 1.63 -18.59 -5.00
CA TRP A 180 0.87 -17.44 -5.48
C TRP A 180 1.63 -16.78 -6.63
N TYR A 181 0.88 -16.21 -7.58
CA TYR A 181 1.47 -15.47 -8.67
C TYR A 181 2.04 -14.12 -8.19
N GLY A 182 3.26 -13.80 -8.60
CA GLY A 182 3.89 -12.50 -8.36
C GLY A 182 3.63 -11.58 -9.55
N SER A 183 2.79 -10.57 -9.37
CA SER A 183 2.45 -9.62 -10.42
C SER A 183 3.55 -8.58 -10.63
N TRP A 184 4.21 -8.15 -9.54
CA TRP A 184 5.17 -7.05 -9.56
C TRP A 184 6.61 -7.42 -9.15
N GLY A 185 6.86 -8.67 -8.73
CA GLY A 185 8.21 -9.17 -8.41
C GLY A 185 8.23 -10.37 -7.48
#